data_AF-A0A6G0YH03-F1
#
_entry.id   AF-A0A6G0YH03-F1
#
_cell.length_a   1.000
_cell.length_b   1.000
_cell.length_c   1.000
_cell.angle_alpha   90.00
_cell.angle_beta   90.00
_cell.angle_gamma   90.00
#
_symmetry.space_group_name_H-M   'P 1'
#
loop_
_entity.id
_entity.type
_entity.pdbx_description
1 polymer ?
#
loop_
_entity_poly.entity_id
_entity_poly.type
_entity_poly.pdbx_seq_one_letter_code
_entity_poly.pdbx_strand_id
1 'polypeptide(L)'
;MADVLQSICNPLPLSSSQSSIVKEGWLFKRGEHIKNWRSRYFILFADGSLMGYRNKPEGPMTEPLNNFTVKRCQIMSVDRPKPYTFTIRGLQWTTVIERTFHVSSDKEREEWMTAIKGVSERLSDVDEVEMEGVSHSTSMSSTMSGPSSDDFSAKFSVQGTSSSKSTGKRKVTLENFEFLKVLGKGTFGKVILCREKATGHLYAIKILKKEVIIQKDEVAHTLTENRVLRTTSHPFLISLKYSFQTADRLCFVMEYVNGGELFFHLSRERVFTEDR
;
A
#
# COMPACT_ATOMS: atom_id res chain seq x y z
N MET A 1 -6.77 52.74 -2.31
CA MET A 1 -5.34 53.14 -2.35
C MET A 1 -5.10 53.97 -1.10
N ALA A 2 -4.48 53.54 -0.02
CA ALA A 2 -3.85 52.29 0.40
C ALA A 2 -4.69 51.67 1.55
N ASP A 3 -4.19 50.69 2.29
CA ASP A 3 -4.78 50.11 3.53
C ASP A 3 -5.77 48.93 3.41
N VAL A 4 -5.73 48.18 2.30
CA VAL A 4 -6.29 46.80 2.24
C VAL A 4 -5.17 45.74 2.15
N LEU A 5 -3.91 46.15 2.26
CA LEU A 5 -2.72 45.29 2.16
C LEU A 5 -1.92 45.22 3.47
N GLN A 6 -2.60 45.09 4.61
CA GLN A 6 -1.92 44.85 5.89
C GLN A 6 -2.69 43.88 6.80
N SER A 7 -3.31 42.84 6.21
CA SER A 7 -3.96 41.74 6.96
C SER A 7 -3.56 40.33 6.47
N ILE A 8 -2.51 40.19 5.65
CA ILE A 8 -2.09 38.89 5.05
C ILE A 8 -0.72 38.39 5.58
N CYS A 9 -0.15 39.01 6.60
CA CYS A 9 1.09 38.53 7.22
C CYS A 9 1.02 38.50 8.75
N ASN A 10 0.14 37.68 9.31
CA ASN A 10 0.41 37.07 10.60
C ASN A 10 0.64 35.56 10.36
N PRO A 11 1.87 35.04 10.55
CA PRO A 11 2.03 33.60 10.61
C PRO A 11 1.22 33.10 11.80
N LEU A 12 0.25 32.23 11.53
CA LEU A 12 -0.39 31.39 12.53
C LEU A 12 0.70 30.76 13.40
N PRO A 13 0.61 30.80 14.74
CA PRO A 13 1.58 30.14 15.57
C PRO A 13 1.55 28.65 15.25
N LEU A 14 2.66 28.14 14.70
CA LEU A 14 2.94 26.71 14.59
C LEU A 14 2.87 26.15 16.00
N SER A 15 1.73 25.53 16.36
CA SER A 15 1.67 24.68 17.54
C SER A 15 2.52 23.46 17.25
N SER A 16 3.82 23.55 17.55
CA SER A 16 4.68 22.39 17.69
C SER A 16 4.20 21.62 18.92
N SER A 17 3.20 20.76 18.74
CA SER A 17 2.98 19.67 19.68
C SER A 17 4.24 18.80 19.59
N GLN A 18 5.21 19.03 20.48
CA GLN A 18 6.34 18.12 20.63
C GLN A 18 5.74 16.80 21.10
N SER A 19 5.52 15.89 20.15
CA SER A 19 5.07 14.54 20.46
C SER A 19 6.06 13.90 21.42
N SER A 20 5.58 13.11 22.38
CA SER A 20 6.45 12.50 23.39
C SER A 20 7.37 11.45 22.77
N ILE A 21 8.61 11.39 23.26
CA ILE A 21 9.57 10.36 22.85
C ILE A 21 9.16 9.03 23.47
N VAL A 22 9.04 7.99 22.65
CA VAL A 22 8.72 6.61 23.06
C VAL A 22 9.99 5.79 23.25
N LYS A 23 10.96 5.92 22.34
CA LYS A 23 12.28 5.27 22.43
C LYS A 23 13.31 6.06 21.62
N GLU A 24 14.54 6.14 22.12
CA GLU A 24 15.67 6.69 21.38
C GLU A 24 16.92 5.81 21.54
N GLY A 25 17.85 5.89 20.59
CA GLY A 25 19.10 5.14 20.63
C GLY A 25 19.75 4.95 19.26
N TRP A 26 20.91 4.30 19.26
CA TRP A 26 21.65 4.03 18.02
C TRP A 26 21.06 2.84 17.26
N LEU A 27 20.87 3.03 15.95
CA LEU A 27 20.57 1.95 15.00
C LEU A 27 21.54 2.02 13.82
N PHE A 28 21.91 0.86 13.28
CA PHE A 28 22.60 0.79 12.01
C PHE A 28 21.57 0.69 10.88
N LYS A 29 21.40 1.77 10.11
CA LYS A 29 20.48 1.81 8.97
C LYS A 29 21.20 1.34 7.70
N ARG A 30 20.58 0.45 6.92
CA ARG A 30 21.04 0.11 5.57
C ARG A 30 20.67 1.22 4.59
N GLY A 31 21.63 1.62 3.74
CA GLY A 31 21.38 2.56 2.66
C GLY A 31 20.49 1.98 1.56
N GLU A 32 19.70 2.85 0.92
CA GLU A 32 18.67 2.48 -0.05
C GLU A 32 19.28 2.17 -1.43
N HIS A 33 20.02 3.13 -1.98
CA HIS A 33 20.71 2.97 -3.27
C HIS A 33 22.10 2.34 -3.12
N ILE A 34 22.86 2.78 -2.11
CA ILE A 34 24.15 2.20 -1.76
C ILE A 34 23.94 1.33 -0.53
N LYS A 35 24.09 0.01 -0.68
CA LYS A 35 23.78 -0.98 0.36
C LYS A 35 24.82 -1.04 1.50
N ASN A 36 25.30 0.11 1.97
CA ASN A 36 26.18 0.23 3.14
C ASN A 36 25.37 0.40 4.44
N TRP A 37 25.99 0.08 5.56
CA TRP A 37 25.41 0.29 6.89
C TRP A 37 25.93 1.59 7.49
N ARG A 38 25.04 2.38 8.07
CA ARG A 38 25.39 3.66 8.69
C ARG A 38 24.78 3.76 10.08
N SER A 39 25.62 3.99 11.08
CA SER A 39 25.16 4.28 12.44
C SER A 39 24.46 5.63 12.48
N ARG A 40 23.26 5.68 13.06
CA ARG A 40 22.44 6.88 13.21
C ARG A 40 21.73 6.83 14.56
N TYR A 41 21.59 7.99 15.19
CA TYR A 41 20.81 8.11 16.41
C TYR A 41 19.34 8.29 16.03
N PHE A 42 18.49 7.33 16.36
CA PHE A 42 17.07 7.36 16.04
C PHE A 42 16.24 7.74 17.27
N ILE A 43 15.16 8.48 17.02
CA ILE A 43 14.16 8.86 18.00
C ILE A 43 12.79 8.48 17.42
N LEU A 44 12.07 7.62 18.13
CA LEU A 44 10.69 7.25 17.87
C LEU A 44 9.77 8.11 18.74
N PHE A 45 8.86 8.83 18.10
CA PHE A 45 7.85 9.67 18.74
C PHE A 45 6.48 8.99 18.78
N ALA A 46 5.63 9.40 19.72
CA ALA A 46 4.30 8.84 19.92
C ALA A 46 3.32 9.14 18.77
N ASP A 47 3.62 10.13 17.93
CA ASP A 47 2.85 10.47 16.73
C ASP A 47 3.13 9.54 15.53
N GLY A 48 4.06 8.60 15.70
CA GLY A 48 4.50 7.68 14.65
C GLY A 48 5.70 8.17 13.85
N SER A 49 6.30 9.31 14.19
CA SER A 49 7.53 9.78 13.54
C SER A 49 8.74 8.99 14.06
N LEU A 50 9.53 8.42 13.14
CA LEU A 50 10.82 7.78 13.42
C LEU A 50 11.92 8.59 12.71
N MET A 51 12.61 9.42 13.48
CA MET A 51 13.60 10.36 12.97
C MET A 51 15.01 9.86 13.28
N GLY A 52 15.91 9.92 12.29
CA GLY A 52 17.30 9.50 12.41
C GLY A 52 18.28 10.65 12.15
N TYR A 53 19.24 10.80 13.04
CA TYR A 53 20.23 11.86 13.07
C TYR A 53 21.65 11.30 12.93
N ARG A 54 22.60 12.14 12.50
CA ARG A 54 24.01 11.74 12.48
C ARG A 54 24.52 11.42 13.89
N ASN A 55 24.19 12.30 14.83
CA ASN A 55 24.53 12.24 16.24
C ASN A 55 23.27 12.50 17.07
N LYS A 56 23.31 12.25 18.38
CA LYS A 56 22.21 12.63 19.28
C LYS A 56 21.97 14.15 19.16
N PRO A 57 20.74 14.60 18.84
CA PRO A 57 20.46 16.02 18.68
C PRO A 57 20.56 16.74 20.04
N GLU A 58 21.21 17.90 20.06
CA GLU A 58 21.42 18.72 21.28
C GLU A 58 20.31 19.76 21.48
N GLY A 59 19.40 19.90 20.51
CA GLY A 59 18.28 20.83 20.58
C GLY A 59 17.29 20.68 19.42
N PRO A 60 16.14 21.37 19.49
CA PRO A 60 15.02 21.21 18.56
C PRO A 60 15.30 21.68 17.12
N MET A 61 16.39 22.44 16.89
CA MET A 61 16.80 22.94 15.58
C MET A 61 17.67 21.94 14.78
N THR A 62 17.94 20.75 15.32
CA THR A 62 18.77 19.77 14.60
C THR A 62 17.93 19.10 13.52
N GLU A 63 18.32 19.23 12.25
CA GLU A 63 17.57 18.59 11.16
C GLU A 63 17.82 17.08 11.09
N PRO A 64 16.76 16.26 10.95
CA PRO A 64 16.89 14.82 10.79
C PRO A 64 17.40 14.44 9.40
N LEU A 65 18.36 13.52 9.33
CA LEU A 65 18.83 12.92 8.07
C LEU A 65 17.86 11.85 7.53
N ASN A 66 17.00 11.34 8.41
CA ASN A 66 16.02 10.32 8.11
C ASN A 66 14.73 10.70 8.81
N ASN A 67 13.63 10.73 8.07
CA ASN A 67 12.31 10.98 8.64
C ASN A 67 11.33 9.97 8.01
N PHE A 68 10.88 9.00 8.82
CA PHE A 68 9.96 7.97 8.40
C PHE A 68 8.72 7.98 9.29
N THR A 69 7.61 7.50 8.74
CA THR A 69 6.43 7.19 9.55
C THR A 69 6.40 5.70 9.85
N VAL A 70 6.03 5.34 11.08
CA VAL A 70 5.76 3.96 11.49
C VAL A 70 4.26 3.66 11.56
N LYS A 71 3.41 4.60 11.12
CA LYS A 71 1.96 4.37 11.03
C LYS A 71 1.68 3.26 10.04
N ARG A 72 0.89 2.27 10.47
CA ARG A 72 0.49 1.12 9.64
C ARG A 72 1.71 0.41 9.02
N CYS A 73 2.83 0.40 9.74
CA CYS A 73 4.02 -0.29 9.29
C CYS A 73 3.95 -1.77 9.68
N GLN A 74 4.54 -2.61 8.84
CA GLN A 74 4.82 -3.99 9.15
C GLN A 74 6.27 -4.12 9.57
N ILE A 75 6.50 -4.82 10.68
CA ILE A 75 7.84 -5.06 11.21
C ILE A 75 8.16 -6.54 11.10
N MET A 76 9.26 -6.84 10.41
CA MET A 76 9.76 -8.19 10.20
C MET A 76 11.12 -8.36 10.88
N SER A 77 11.27 -9.42 11.67
CA SER A 77 12.57 -9.86 12.19
C SER A 77 13.27 -10.67 11.11
N VAL A 78 14.53 -10.34 10.82
CA VAL A 78 15.35 -11.04 9.82
C VAL A 78 16.79 -11.18 10.33
N ASP A 79 17.45 -12.30 10.06
CA ASP A 79 18.87 -12.48 10.44
C ASP A 79 19.82 -12.44 9.23
N ARG A 80 19.36 -11.81 8.14
CA ARG A 80 20.16 -11.55 6.93
C ARG A 80 20.02 -10.09 6.49
N PRO A 81 21.10 -9.44 6.02
CA PRO A 81 22.45 -9.99 5.84
C PRO A 81 23.30 -9.97 7.13
N LYS A 82 22.80 -9.44 8.25
CA LYS A 82 23.46 -9.46 9.56
C LYS A 82 22.50 -10.05 10.62
N PRO A 83 23.03 -10.67 11.70
CA PRO A 83 22.21 -11.01 12.87
C PRO A 83 21.50 -9.78 13.44
N TYR A 84 20.38 -10.01 14.12
CA TYR A 84 19.62 -8.97 14.83
C TYR A 84 19.16 -7.84 13.90
N THR A 85 18.88 -8.19 12.64
CA THR A 85 18.32 -7.27 11.67
C THR A 85 16.79 -7.25 11.82
N PHE A 86 16.18 -6.10 11.55
CA PHE A 86 14.75 -5.98 11.39
C PHE A 86 14.44 -5.01 10.25
N THR A 87 13.31 -5.23 9.59
CA THR A 87 12.85 -4.37 8.50
C THR A 87 11.51 -3.77 8.88
N ILE A 88 11.43 -2.43 8.75
CA ILE A 88 10.18 -1.69 8.79
C ILE A 88 9.73 -1.52 7.34
N ARG A 89 8.59 -2.11 7.00
CA ARG A 89 7.92 -1.96 5.71
C ARG A 89 6.70 -1.05 5.92
N GLY A 90 6.56 -0.02 5.12
CA GLY A 90 5.42 0.88 5.17
C GLY A 90 5.15 1.50 3.82
N LEU A 91 4.06 2.25 3.69
CA LEU A 91 3.80 3.05 2.51
C LEU A 91 4.19 4.51 2.74
N GLN A 92 4.88 5.08 1.76
CA GLN A 92 4.85 6.52 1.52
C GLN A 92 4.12 6.73 0.19
N TRP A 93 2.96 7.38 0.24
CA TRP A 93 2.06 7.52 -0.90
C TRP A 93 1.60 6.17 -1.46
N THR A 94 2.02 5.83 -2.69
CA THR A 94 1.69 4.59 -3.40
C THR A 94 2.86 3.61 -3.46
N THR A 95 4.02 3.99 -2.93
CA THR A 95 5.24 3.17 -3.00
C THR A 95 5.45 2.44 -1.69
N VAL A 96 5.71 1.15 -1.81
CA VAL A 96 6.18 0.29 -0.73
C VAL A 96 7.60 0.64 -0.42
N ILE A 97 7.84 0.98 0.83
CA ILE A 97 9.15 1.39 1.28
C ILE A 97 9.59 0.49 2.42
N GLU A 98 10.77 -0.08 2.24
CA GLU A 98 11.45 -0.87 3.25
C GLU A 98 12.63 -0.09 3.81
N ARG A 99 12.74 -0.15 5.14
CA ARG A 99 13.86 0.40 5.90
C ARG A 99 14.41 -0.72 6.77
N THR A 100 15.62 -1.16 6.42
CA THR A 100 16.31 -2.24 7.12
C THR A 100 17.28 -1.65 8.14
N PHE A 101 17.21 -2.16 9.37
CA PHE A 101 18.03 -1.77 10.51
C PHE A 101 18.68 -3.00 11.12
N HIS A 102 19.86 -2.84 11.73
CA HIS A 102 20.40 -3.84 12.64
C HIS A 102 20.87 -3.19 13.94
N VAL A 103 20.93 -4.01 14.99
CA VAL A 103 21.39 -3.66 16.34
C VAL A 103 22.49 -4.63 16.78
N SER A 104 22.99 -4.46 18.01
CA SER A 104 24.11 -5.25 18.53
C SER A 104 23.66 -6.54 19.23
N SER A 105 22.40 -6.61 19.66
CA SER A 105 21.86 -7.75 20.40
C SER A 105 20.40 -8.02 20.06
N ASP A 106 19.94 -9.25 20.30
CA ASP A 106 18.54 -9.61 20.09
C ASP A 106 17.61 -8.86 21.05
N LYS A 107 18.04 -8.65 22.29
CA LYS A 107 17.30 -7.84 23.29
C LYS A 107 17.03 -6.44 22.76
N GLU A 108 18.03 -5.75 22.20
CA GLU A 108 17.83 -4.44 21.59
C GLU A 108 16.84 -4.50 20.41
N ARG A 109 16.89 -5.58 19.61
CA ARG A 109 15.99 -5.77 18.47
C ARG A 109 14.55 -5.87 18.96
N GLU A 110 14.31 -6.73 19.97
CA GLU A 110 12.99 -6.91 20.57
C GLU A 110 12.45 -5.62 21.18
N GLU A 111 13.27 -4.87 21.92
CA GLU A 111 12.86 -3.59 22.51
C GLU A 111 12.46 -2.57 21.43
N TRP A 112 13.24 -2.43 20.35
CA TRP A 112 12.93 -1.53 19.25
C TRP A 112 11.67 -1.97 18.50
N MET A 113 11.58 -3.24 18.12
CA MET A 113 10.42 -3.76 17.40
C MET A 113 9.14 -3.62 18.24
N THR A 114 9.20 -3.90 19.54
CA THR A 114 8.04 -3.79 20.45
C THR A 114 7.59 -2.33 20.57
N ALA A 115 8.52 -1.39 20.75
CA ALA A 115 8.19 0.03 20.83
C ALA A 115 7.53 0.53 19.53
N ILE A 116 8.08 0.16 18.36
CA ILE A 116 7.55 0.58 17.07
C ILE A 116 6.19 -0.07 16.80
N LYS A 117 6.02 -1.37 17.07
CA LYS A 117 4.72 -2.06 16.95
C LYS A 117 3.66 -1.39 17.81
N GLY A 118 3.97 -1.15 19.09
CA GLY A 118 3.03 -0.52 20.01
C GLY A 118 2.66 0.93 19.62
N VAL A 119 3.54 1.67 18.95
CA VAL A 119 3.16 2.99 18.36
C VAL A 119 2.29 2.80 17.13
N SER A 120 2.64 1.86 16.23
CA SER A 120 1.87 1.61 15.01
C SER A 120 0.43 1.18 15.31
N GLU A 121 0.24 0.29 16.28
CA GLU A 121 -1.06 -0.25 16.71
C GLU A 121 -1.95 0.83 17.34
N ARG A 122 -1.39 1.65 18.26
CA ARG A 122 -2.13 2.78 18.84
C ARG A 122 -2.61 3.80 17.80
N LEU A 123 -1.92 3.89 16.67
CA LEU A 123 -2.27 4.80 15.58
C LEU A 123 -3.17 4.15 14.52
N SER A 124 -3.34 2.83 14.52
CA SER A 124 -4.36 2.16 13.69
C SER A 124 -5.75 2.27 14.32
N ASP A 125 -5.85 2.18 15.66
CA ASP A 125 -7.13 2.21 16.38
C ASP A 125 -7.93 3.52 16.18
N VAL A 126 -7.26 4.63 15.86
CA VAL A 126 -7.90 5.92 15.61
C VAL A 126 -8.65 5.95 14.27
N ASP A 127 -8.30 5.06 13.34
CA ASP A 127 -8.92 4.94 12.01
C ASP A 127 -9.85 3.72 11.88
N GLU A 128 -10.04 2.93 12.95
CA GLU A 128 -10.76 1.63 12.94
C GLU A 128 -12.27 1.69 13.26
N VAL A 129 -12.89 2.88 13.36
CA VAL A 129 -14.35 2.99 13.56
C VAL A 129 -15.16 2.53 12.34
N GLU A 130 -14.53 2.10 11.24
CA GLU A 130 -15.22 1.45 10.11
C GLU A 130 -14.45 0.26 9.54
N MET A 131 -14.46 -0.92 10.19
CA MET A 131 -14.61 -2.23 9.52
C MET A 131 -14.46 -3.39 10.51
N GLU A 132 -15.56 -4.03 10.87
CA GLU A 132 -15.54 -5.36 11.49
C GLU A 132 -15.26 -6.48 10.47
N GLY A 133 -14.39 -7.42 10.86
CA GLY A 133 -14.58 -8.84 10.55
C GLY A 133 -13.56 -9.50 9.60
N VAL A 134 -12.41 -9.94 10.13
CA VAL A 134 -11.57 -10.98 9.52
C VAL A 134 -11.53 -12.18 10.46
N SER A 135 -12.24 -13.24 10.10
CA SER A 135 -12.10 -14.57 10.72
C SER A 135 -11.27 -15.49 9.83
N HIS A 136 -10.29 -16.15 10.45
CA HIS A 136 -9.45 -17.18 9.86
C HIS A 136 -10.21 -18.49 9.69
N SER A 137 -10.07 -19.14 8.53
CA SER A 137 -10.19 -20.59 8.46
C SER A 137 -9.34 -21.20 7.34
N THR A 138 -8.97 -22.44 7.58
CA THR A 138 -7.77 -23.17 7.15
C THR A 138 -8.03 -24.11 5.95
N SER A 139 -7.05 -24.18 5.03
CA SER A 139 -6.61 -25.27 4.13
C SER A 139 -7.59 -26.09 3.23
N MET A 140 -7.22 -26.35 1.96
CA MET A 140 -6.59 -27.60 1.45
C MET A 140 -6.46 -27.67 -0.11
N SER A 141 -5.24 -28.02 -0.57
CA SER A 141 -4.74 -28.86 -1.70
C SER A 141 -5.35 -28.99 -3.14
N SER A 142 -4.40 -28.96 -4.11
CA SER A 142 -4.25 -29.72 -5.41
C SER A 142 -5.22 -29.44 -6.58
N THR A 143 -4.87 -29.40 -7.88
CA THR A 143 -3.84 -30.07 -8.71
C THR A 143 -3.69 -29.31 -10.07
N MET A 144 -2.57 -29.49 -10.79
CA MET A 144 -2.26 -28.86 -12.09
C MET A 144 -2.87 -29.60 -13.30
N SER A 145 -3.42 -28.85 -14.27
CA SER A 145 -3.41 -29.17 -15.72
C SER A 145 -3.92 -27.98 -16.55
N GLY A 146 -3.24 -27.68 -17.67
CA GLY A 146 -3.77 -26.81 -18.76
C GLY A 146 -4.26 -27.67 -19.94
N PRO A 147 -4.55 -27.13 -21.16
CA PRO A 147 -4.77 -25.74 -21.61
C PRO A 147 -6.07 -25.55 -22.47
N SER A 148 -6.38 -24.31 -22.90
CA SER A 148 -7.08 -23.87 -24.16
C SER A 148 -8.04 -22.68 -23.96
N SER A 149 -8.31 -21.98 -25.07
CA SER A 149 -8.76 -20.57 -25.18
C SER A 149 -10.25 -20.28 -25.00
N ASP A 150 -11.09 -21.26 -24.65
CA ASP A 150 -12.55 -21.06 -24.48
C ASP A 150 -13.04 -21.19 -23.02
N ASP A 151 -12.12 -21.17 -22.05
CA ASP A 151 -12.39 -21.43 -20.63
C ASP A 151 -12.50 -20.15 -19.77
N PHE A 152 -12.91 -19.02 -20.37
CA PHE A 152 -12.96 -17.74 -19.67
C PHE A 152 -14.23 -17.53 -18.83
N SER A 153 -15.36 -18.16 -19.14
CA SER A 153 -16.59 -18.03 -18.33
C SER A 153 -16.71 -19.12 -17.25
N ALA A 154 -16.30 -20.35 -17.57
CA ALA A 154 -16.51 -21.51 -16.71
C ALA A 154 -15.69 -21.46 -15.41
N LYS A 155 -14.46 -20.90 -15.44
CA LYS A 155 -13.58 -20.84 -14.25
C LYS A 155 -13.90 -19.75 -13.22
N PHE A 156 -14.80 -18.83 -13.51
CA PHE A 156 -15.17 -17.76 -12.56
C PHE A 156 -16.58 -17.94 -11.94
N SER A 157 -17.27 -19.02 -12.29
CA SER A 157 -18.67 -19.26 -11.89
C SER A 157 -18.84 -19.94 -10.52
N VAL A 158 -17.84 -19.93 -9.63
CA VAL A 158 -17.95 -20.64 -8.36
C VAL A 158 -17.72 -19.71 -7.17
N GLN A 159 -18.83 -19.48 -6.45
CA GLN A 159 -18.94 -19.11 -5.04
C GLN A 159 -18.53 -17.68 -4.65
N GLY A 160 -19.47 -16.75 -4.88
CA GLY A 160 -19.61 -15.59 -4.02
C GLY A 160 -20.04 -16.03 -2.61
N THR A 161 -19.18 -15.86 -1.62
CA THR A 161 -19.59 -15.99 -0.22
C THR A 161 -20.30 -14.70 0.22
N SER A 162 -21.54 -14.87 0.63
CA SER A 162 -22.36 -13.89 1.37
C SER A 162 -21.80 -13.76 2.79
N SER A 163 -21.76 -12.55 3.36
CA SER A 163 -22.82 -12.11 4.26
C SER A 163 -22.92 -10.57 4.36
N SER A 164 -24.06 -10.01 3.99
CA SER A 164 -24.81 -9.05 4.81
C SER A 164 -26.21 -8.86 4.20
N LYS A 165 -27.25 -9.21 4.97
CA LYS A 165 -28.64 -8.83 4.69
C LYS A 165 -28.89 -7.48 5.36
N SER A 166 -28.44 -6.36 4.78
CA SER A 166 -28.75 -5.06 5.40
C SER A 166 -28.86 -3.83 4.49
N THR A 167 -28.71 -3.90 3.17
CA THR A 167 -29.11 -2.77 2.30
C THR A 167 -29.63 -3.29 0.96
N GLY A 168 -30.78 -2.82 0.49
CA GLY A 168 -31.41 -3.21 -0.78
C GLY A 168 -30.64 -2.86 -2.06
N LYS A 169 -29.31 -2.70 -1.99
CA LYS A 169 -28.43 -2.48 -3.14
C LYS A 169 -27.96 -3.84 -3.66
N ARG A 170 -28.20 -4.11 -4.95
CA ARG A 170 -27.67 -5.32 -5.62
C ARG A 170 -26.14 -5.34 -5.47
N LYS A 171 -25.61 -6.39 -4.82
CA LYS A 171 -24.16 -6.59 -4.63
C LYS A 171 -23.52 -6.93 -5.98
N VAL A 172 -22.47 -6.20 -6.35
CA VAL A 172 -21.71 -6.42 -7.59
C VAL A 172 -20.84 -7.68 -7.45
N THR A 173 -20.90 -8.57 -8.43
CA THR A 173 -20.13 -9.82 -8.52
C THR A 173 -19.52 -9.97 -9.91
N LEU A 174 -18.63 -10.96 -10.10
CA LEU A 174 -18.04 -11.25 -11.41
C LEU A 174 -19.09 -11.61 -12.47
N GLU A 175 -20.26 -12.12 -12.07
CA GLU A 175 -21.35 -12.50 -12.97
C GLU A 175 -22.00 -11.29 -13.66
N ASN A 176 -21.86 -10.09 -13.09
CA ASN A 176 -22.34 -8.85 -13.71
C ASN A 176 -21.50 -8.43 -14.91
N PHE A 177 -20.38 -9.09 -15.17
CA PHE A 177 -19.44 -8.74 -16.22
C PHE A 177 -19.30 -9.88 -17.24
N GLU A 178 -19.13 -9.50 -18.50
CA GLU A 178 -18.72 -10.36 -19.59
C GLU A 178 -17.21 -10.15 -19.82
N PHE A 179 -16.40 -11.19 -19.64
CA PHE A 179 -14.95 -11.11 -19.85
C PHE A 179 -14.62 -11.19 -21.35
N LEU A 180 -13.89 -10.20 -21.86
CA LEU A 180 -13.58 -10.07 -23.28
C LEU A 180 -12.14 -10.45 -23.60
N LYS A 181 -11.16 -9.83 -22.94
CA LYS A 181 -9.74 -9.99 -23.28
C LYS A 181 -8.83 -9.84 -22.07
N VAL A 182 -7.81 -10.68 -21.95
CA VAL A 182 -6.75 -10.46 -20.96
C VAL A 182 -5.87 -9.30 -21.43
N LEU A 183 -5.80 -8.24 -20.62
CA LEU A 183 -4.97 -7.07 -20.87
C LEU A 183 -3.55 -7.25 -20.32
N GLY A 184 -3.42 -7.91 -19.18
CA GLY A 184 -2.13 -8.13 -18.54
C GLY A 184 -2.13 -9.30 -17.56
N LYS A 185 -0.97 -9.92 -17.38
CA LYS A 185 -0.72 -10.94 -16.36
C LYS A 185 0.40 -10.42 -15.46
N GLY A 186 0.14 -10.39 -14.16
CA GLY A 186 1.10 -9.94 -13.16
C GLY A 186 1.38 -11.04 -12.14
N THR A 187 2.31 -10.76 -11.22
CA THR A 187 2.72 -11.69 -10.15
C THR A 187 1.56 -12.14 -9.28
N PHE A 188 0.61 -11.24 -9.00
CA PHE A 188 -0.48 -11.45 -8.05
C PHE A 188 -1.80 -11.85 -8.72
N GLY A 189 -1.87 -11.85 -10.05
CA GLY A 189 -3.12 -12.05 -10.75
C GLY A 189 -3.11 -11.58 -12.20
N LYS A 190 -4.27 -11.14 -12.70
CA LYS A 190 -4.43 -10.68 -14.09
C LYS A 190 -5.41 -9.53 -14.19
N VAL A 191 -5.23 -8.74 -15.24
CA VAL A 191 -6.13 -7.66 -15.63
C VAL A 191 -6.89 -8.10 -16.87
N ILE A 192 -8.22 -8.00 -16.82
CA ILE A 192 -9.11 -8.47 -17.88
C ILE A 192 -10.01 -7.30 -18.31
N LEU A 193 -10.05 -7.03 -19.61
CA LEU A 193 -11.07 -6.20 -20.24
C LEU A 193 -12.41 -6.92 -20.16
N CYS A 194 -13.42 -6.26 -19.61
CA CYS A 194 -14.76 -6.80 -19.52
C CYS A 194 -15.80 -5.77 -19.95
N ARG A 195 -17.01 -6.24 -20.20
CA ARG A 195 -18.21 -5.43 -20.40
C ARG A 195 -19.16 -5.62 -19.23
N GLU A 196 -19.62 -4.54 -18.62
CA GLU A 196 -20.70 -4.59 -17.63
C GLU A 196 -22.02 -4.92 -18.34
N LYS A 197 -22.65 -6.06 -18.01
CA LYS A 197 -23.82 -6.57 -18.73
C LYS A 197 -25.02 -5.63 -18.67
N ALA A 198 -25.17 -4.91 -17.55
CA ALA A 198 -26.31 -4.01 -17.34
C ALA A 198 -26.22 -2.72 -18.18
N THR A 199 -25.02 -2.22 -18.43
CA THR A 199 -24.80 -0.89 -19.04
C THR A 199 -24.10 -0.96 -20.40
N GLY A 200 -23.53 -2.12 -20.77
CA GLY A 200 -22.71 -2.29 -21.96
C GLY A 200 -21.33 -1.61 -21.89
N HIS A 201 -21.01 -0.92 -20.79
CA HIS A 201 -19.77 -0.15 -20.64
C HIS A 201 -18.56 -1.07 -20.46
N LEU A 202 -17.42 -0.65 -21.03
CA LEU A 202 -16.15 -1.36 -20.93
C LEU A 202 -15.38 -0.94 -19.68
N TYR A 203 -14.80 -1.93 -19.00
CA TYR A 203 -13.97 -1.74 -17.81
C TYR A 203 -12.78 -2.69 -17.83
N ALA A 204 -11.77 -2.40 -17.01
CA ALA A 204 -10.67 -3.30 -16.71
C ALA A 204 -10.84 -3.85 -15.28
N ILE A 205 -10.89 -5.18 -15.13
CA ILE A 205 -10.94 -5.83 -13.82
C ILE A 205 -9.56 -6.39 -13.48
N LYS A 206 -8.95 -5.85 -12.44
CA LYS A 206 -7.75 -6.43 -11.81
C LYS A 206 -8.20 -7.48 -10.79
N ILE A 207 -7.94 -8.75 -11.10
CA ILE A 207 -8.29 -9.91 -10.27
C ILE A 207 -7.03 -10.43 -9.61
N LEU A 208 -6.93 -10.26 -8.29
CA LEU A 208 -5.80 -10.66 -7.46
C LEU A 208 -6.14 -11.90 -6.65
N LYS A 209 -5.20 -12.83 -6.53
CA LYS A 209 -5.35 -14.05 -5.71
C LYS A 209 -4.96 -13.77 -4.26
N LYS A 210 -5.88 -13.98 -3.31
CA LYS A 210 -5.62 -13.78 -1.87
C LYS A 210 -4.47 -14.65 -1.36
N GLU A 211 -4.41 -15.91 -1.79
CA GLU A 211 -3.33 -16.85 -1.42
C GLU A 211 -1.95 -16.28 -1.75
N VAL A 212 -1.78 -15.69 -2.94
CA VAL A 212 -0.49 -15.18 -3.42
C VAL A 212 -0.13 -13.88 -2.70
N ILE A 213 -1.12 -13.04 -2.41
CA ILE A 213 -0.93 -11.83 -1.61
C ILE A 213 -0.43 -12.20 -0.21
N ILE A 214 -1.04 -13.20 0.45
CA ILE A 214 -0.65 -13.66 1.78
C ILE A 214 0.75 -14.28 1.75
N GLN A 215 1.00 -15.21 0.82
CA GLN A 215 2.30 -15.89 0.69
C GLN A 215 3.47 -14.93 0.45
N LYS A 216 3.20 -13.80 -0.20
CA LYS A 216 4.21 -12.76 -0.47
C LYS A 216 4.25 -11.66 0.57
N ASP A 217 3.40 -11.73 1.59
CA ASP A 217 3.31 -10.74 2.66
C ASP A 217 2.94 -9.33 2.16
N GLU A 218 1.99 -9.28 1.21
CA GLU A 218 1.59 -8.08 0.44
C GLU A 218 0.15 -7.62 0.76
N VAL A 219 -0.42 -8.11 1.87
CA VAL A 219 -1.79 -7.80 2.29
C VAL A 219 -1.97 -6.29 2.51
N ALA A 220 -1.05 -5.67 3.26
CA ALA A 220 -1.08 -4.24 3.53
C ALA A 220 -1.03 -3.40 2.24
N HIS A 221 -0.23 -3.81 1.25
CA HIS A 221 -0.12 -3.11 -0.03
C HIS A 221 -1.42 -3.18 -0.82
N THR A 222 -2.04 -4.37 -0.87
CA THR A 222 -3.29 -4.56 -1.60
C THR A 222 -4.45 -3.78 -0.98
N LEU A 223 -4.54 -3.75 0.36
CA LEU A 223 -5.52 -2.94 1.08
C LEU A 223 -5.30 -1.44 0.84
N THR A 224 -4.04 -1.02 0.79
CA THR A 224 -3.70 0.38 0.53
C THR A 224 -4.01 0.80 -0.90
N GLU A 225 -3.70 -0.04 -1.89
CA GLU A 225 -4.09 0.18 -3.29
C GLU A 225 -5.61 0.43 -3.38
N ASN A 226 -6.40 -0.42 -2.74
CA ASN A 226 -7.85 -0.27 -2.68
C ASN A 226 -8.27 1.08 -2.05
N ARG A 227 -7.65 1.48 -0.93
CA ARG A 227 -7.97 2.75 -0.25
C ARG A 227 -7.64 3.96 -1.12
N VAL A 228 -6.47 3.99 -1.74
CA VAL A 228 -6.03 5.10 -2.60
C VAL A 228 -6.98 5.24 -3.79
N LEU A 229 -7.27 4.13 -4.47
CA LEU A 229 -8.17 4.11 -5.62
C LEU A 229 -9.60 4.54 -5.27
N ARG A 230 -10.07 4.31 -4.03
CA ARG A 230 -11.39 4.76 -3.56
C ARG A 230 -11.45 6.25 -3.24
N THR A 231 -10.34 6.84 -2.80
CA THR A 231 -10.29 8.22 -2.28
C THR A 231 -9.78 9.24 -3.30
N THR A 232 -9.25 8.76 -4.43
CA THR A 232 -8.65 9.61 -5.45
C THR A 232 -9.60 9.76 -6.64
N SER A 233 -9.85 11.00 -7.06
CA SER A 233 -10.57 11.31 -8.30
C SER A 233 -9.85 12.46 -9.01
N HIS A 234 -9.31 12.18 -10.19
CA HIS A 234 -8.53 13.14 -10.97
C HIS A 234 -8.59 12.77 -12.46
N PRO A 235 -8.72 13.73 -13.40
CA PRO A 235 -8.88 13.46 -14.83
C PRO A 235 -7.75 12.63 -15.47
N PHE A 236 -6.55 12.64 -14.88
CA PHE A 236 -5.39 11.88 -15.38
C PHE A 236 -5.07 10.62 -14.55
N LEU A 237 -5.97 10.23 -13.63
CA LEU A 237 -5.83 9.00 -12.85
C LEU A 237 -6.99 8.06 -13.15
N ILE A 238 -6.69 6.78 -13.30
CA ILE A 238 -7.69 5.74 -13.53
C ILE A 238 -8.65 5.69 -12.34
N SER A 239 -9.93 5.85 -12.61
CA SER A 239 -10.97 5.83 -11.58
C SER A 239 -11.40 4.39 -11.25
N LEU A 240 -11.60 4.13 -9.96
CA LEU A 240 -12.18 2.88 -9.47
C LEU A 240 -13.71 2.99 -9.44
N LYS A 241 -14.37 2.10 -10.17
CA LYS A 241 -15.84 2.04 -10.21
C LYS A 241 -16.39 1.14 -9.12
N TYR A 242 -15.83 -0.06 -8.98
CA TYR A 242 -16.27 -1.05 -7.99
C TYR A 242 -15.06 -1.76 -7.37
N SER A 243 -15.20 -2.14 -6.11
CA SER A 243 -14.20 -2.94 -5.39
C SER A 243 -14.94 -3.98 -4.55
N PHE A 244 -14.70 -5.25 -4.85
CA PHE A 244 -15.35 -6.37 -4.19
C PHE A 244 -14.39 -7.56 -4.07
N GLN A 245 -14.81 -8.57 -3.30
CA GLN A 245 -14.01 -9.77 -3.06
C GLN A 245 -14.85 -11.03 -3.21
N THR A 246 -14.20 -12.12 -3.63
CA THR A 246 -14.73 -13.48 -3.55
C THR A 246 -14.05 -14.20 -2.38
N ALA A 247 -14.34 -15.51 -2.21
CA ALA A 247 -13.64 -16.33 -1.22
C ALA A 247 -12.11 -16.29 -1.42
N ASP A 248 -11.64 -16.40 -2.66
CA ASP A 248 -10.23 -16.56 -3.03
C ASP A 248 -9.59 -15.33 -3.69
N ARG A 249 -10.37 -14.29 -4.05
CA ARG A 249 -9.89 -13.15 -4.85
C ARG A 249 -10.29 -11.79 -4.32
N LEU A 250 -9.48 -10.79 -4.65
CA LEU A 250 -9.80 -9.37 -4.59
C LEU A 250 -9.96 -8.84 -6.01
N CYS A 251 -11.02 -8.05 -6.26
CA CYS A 251 -11.38 -7.56 -7.59
C CYS A 251 -11.54 -6.05 -7.58
N PHE A 252 -10.79 -5.36 -8.43
CA PHE A 252 -10.91 -3.92 -8.66
C PHE A 252 -11.42 -3.68 -10.08
N VAL A 253 -12.61 -3.11 -10.21
CA VAL A 253 -13.22 -2.72 -11.49
C VAL A 253 -12.89 -1.26 -11.74
N MET A 254 -12.10 -1.01 -12.76
CA MET A 254 -11.52 0.28 -13.07
C MET A 254 -11.91 0.72 -14.48
N GLU A 255 -11.86 2.02 -14.71
CA GLU A 255 -12.03 2.59 -16.05
C GLU A 255 -11.05 1.95 -17.06
N TYR A 256 -11.57 1.62 -18.25
CA TYR A 256 -10.75 1.11 -19.34
C TYR A 256 -10.38 2.25 -20.30
N VAL A 257 -9.08 2.46 -20.47
CA VAL A 257 -8.53 3.45 -21.42
C VAL A 257 -8.07 2.73 -22.68
N ASN A 258 -8.62 3.12 -23.83
CA ASN A 258 -8.37 2.48 -25.13
C ASN A 258 -7.16 3.07 -25.90
N GLY A 259 -6.37 3.94 -25.26
CA GLY A 259 -5.23 4.62 -25.89
C GLY A 259 -3.97 3.77 -26.05
N GLY A 260 -3.91 2.58 -25.46
CA GLY A 260 -2.69 1.75 -25.43
C GLY A 260 -1.65 2.23 -24.41
N GLU A 261 -0.56 1.47 -24.28
CA GLU A 261 0.50 1.79 -23.32
C GLU A 261 1.41 2.91 -23.82
N LEU A 262 1.85 3.81 -22.93
CA LEU A 262 2.79 4.88 -23.29
C LEU A 262 4.10 4.33 -23.89
N PHE A 263 4.57 3.20 -23.36
CA PHE A 263 5.76 2.51 -23.88
C PHE A 263 5.60 2.07 -25.34
N PHE A 264 4.40 1.66 -25.76
CA PHE A 264 4.11 1.31 -27.14
C PHE A 264 4.27 2.53 -28.06
N HIS A 265 3.70 3.68 -27.66
CA HIS A 265 3.82 4.92 -28.43
C HIS A 265 5.28 5.40 -28.50
N LEU A 266 6.00 5.36 -27.38
CA LEU A 266 7.39 5.78 -27.32
C LEU A 266 8.29 4.85 -28.16
N SER A 267 8.08 3.54 -28.08
CA SER A 267 8.86 2.57 -28.87
C SER A 267 8.64 2.73 -30.37
N ARG A 268 7.41 3.05 -30.79
CA ARG A 268 7.06 3.28 -32.19
C ARG A 268 7.68 4.58 -32.72
N GLU A 269 7.68 5.63 -31.91
CA GLU A 269 8.07 6.98 -32.34
C GLU A 269 9.52 7.33 -32.00
N ARG A 270 10.20 6.47 -31.23
CA ARG A 270 11.56 6.59 -30.68
C ARG A 270 11.74 7.74 -29.69
N VAL A 271 11.32 8.95 -30.06
CA VAL A 271 11.44 10.18 -29.27
C VAL A 271 10.20 11.03 -29.52
N PHE A 272 9.64 11.60 -28.45
CA PHE A 272 8.59 12.62 -28.56
C PHE A 272 9.22 14.01 -28.64
N THR A 273 8.54 14.94 -29.31
CA THR A 273 8.86 16.37 -29.27
C THR A 273 8.59 16.93 -27.87
N GLU A 274 9.25 18.02 -27.49
CA GLU A 274 9.04 18.64 -26.17
C GLU A 274 7.60 19.11 -25.93
N ASP A 275 6.88 19.55 -26.98
CA ASP A 275 5.49 20.02 -26.89
C ASP A 275 4.46 18.90 -26.64
N ARG A 276 4.88 17.64 -26.67
CA ARG A 276 4.00 16.46 -26.56
C ARG A 276 4.24 15.69 -25.28
#